data_AF-A0AAD8PTD2-F1
#
_entry.id   AF-A0AAD8PTD2-F1
#
_cell.length_a   1.000
_cell.length_b   1.000
_cell.length_c   1.000
_cell.angle_alpha   90.00
_cell.angle_beta   90.00
_cell.angle_gamma   90.00
#
_symmetry.space_group_name_H-M   'P 1'
#
loop_
_entity.id
_entity.type
_entity.pdbx_description
1 polymer ?
#
loop_
_entity_poly.entity_id
_entity_poly.type
_entity_poly.pdbx_seq_one_letter_code
_entity_poly.pdbx_strand_id
1 'polypeptide(L)' 'MGSHHKSSSSKSHGGSSHGKSSSSKKKAVVQISVWYCDACHYGPCNPSIDMYCPNCKHQRCGGCTTEVITQRSDH' A
#
# COMPACT_ATOMS: atom_id res chain seq x y z
N MET A 1 -46.10 34.07 -34.98
CA MET A 1 -44.82 33.38 -34.69
C MET A 1 -43.73 34.42 -34.95
N GLY A 2 -43.37 35.28 -34.01
CA GLY A 2 -42.68 35.00 -32.75
C GLY A 2 -41.28 35.64 -32.86
N SER A 3 -41.10 36.80 -32.22
CA SER A 3 -39.95 37.73 -32.24
C SER A 3 -38.63 37.06 -31.78
N HIS A 4 -37.42 37.63 -31.81
CA HIS A 4 -36.89 38.76 -31.03
C HIS A 4 -35.43 39.04 -31.45
N HIS A 5 -34.99 40.30 -31.29
CA HIS A 5 -33.63 40.80 -31.48
C HIS A 5 -33.13 41.48 -30.19
N LYS A 6 -31.84 41.28 -29.82
CA LYS A 6 -30.87 42.27 -29.26
C LYS A 6 -29.84 41.67 -28.27
N SER A 7 -28.56 41.94 -28.60
CA SER A 7 -27.51 42.60 -27.78
C SER A 7 -26.93 41.96 -26.49
N SER A 8 -25.61 41.73 -26.58
CA SER A 8 -24.51 42.25 -25.72
C SER A 8 -24.25 41.71 -24.30
N SER A 9 -22.98 41.29 -24.11
CA SER A 9 -22.12 41.37 -22.90
C SER A 9 -22.54 40.54 -21.67
N SER A 10 -21.69 39.68 -21.08
CA SER A 10 -20.59 40.11 -20.21
C SER A 10 -19.67 38.94 -19.85
N LYS A 11 -18.37 39.24 -19.66
CA LYS A 11 -17.31 38.41 -19.09
C LYS A 11 -17.71 37.79 -17.74
N SER A 12 -17.39 36.52 -17.54
CA SER A 12 -17.30 35.92 -16.20
C SER A 12 -15.90 35.32 -16.04
N HIS A 13 -15.07 36.01 -15.27
CA HIS A 13 -13.79 35.51 -14.80
C HIS A 13 -14.06 34.45 -13.72
N GLY A 14 -14.04 33.17 -14.10
CA GLY A 14 -14.05 32.05 -13.17
C GLY A 14 -12.65 31.84 -12.60
N GLY A 15 -12.44 32.36 -11.39
CA GLY A 15 -11.17 32.25 -10.68
C GLY A 15 -10.80 30.81 -10.28
N SER A 16 -9.48 30.64 -10.17
CA SER A 16 -8.79 29.84 -9.17
C SER A 16 -9.31 28.44 -8.85
N SER A 17 -8.61 27.45 -9.40
CA SER A 17 -8.26 26.27 -8.61
C SER A 17 -6.80 25.92 -8.86
N HIS A 18 -5.92 26.52 -8.05
CA HIS A 18 -4.67 25.85 -7.71
C HIS A 18 -5.05 24.55 -6.99
N GLY A 19 -5.25 23.49 -7.77
CA GLY A 19 -5.22 22.13 -7.28
C GLY A 19 -3.82 21.88 -6.75
N LYS A 20 -3.61 22.22 -5.48
CA LYS A 20 -2.54 21.61 -4.69
C LYS A 20 -2.87 20.13 -4.71
N SER A 21 -2.23 19.39 -5.60
CA SER A 21 -2.04 17.96 -5.45
C SER A 21 -1.33 17.81 -4.11
N SER A 22 -2.12 17.64 -3.05
CA SER A 22 -1.68 17.02 -1.84
C SER A 22 -1.12 15.69 -2.30
N SER A 23 0.21 15.65 -2.43
CA SER A 23 1.01 14.45 -2.35
C SER A 23 0.66 13.83 -1.02
N SER A 24 -0.48 13.13 -0.99
CA SER A 24 -0.82 12.17 0.02
C SER A 24 0.35 11.22 -0.01
N LYS A 25 1.29 11.43 0.91
CA LYS A 25 2.28 10.44 1.32
C LYS A 25 1.44 9.25 1.77
N LYS A 26 1.01 8.42 0.81
CA LYS A 26 0.41 7.12 1.08
C LYS A 26 1.53 6.42 1.82
N LYS A 27 1.42 6.36 3.16
CA LYS A 27 2.33 5.58 3.99
C LYS A 27 2.44 4.23 3.30
N ALA A 28 3.60 3.94 2.72
CA ALA A 28 3.78 2.74 1.94
C ALA A 28 3.64 1.58 2.93
N VAL A 29 2.56 0.83 2.77
CA VAL A 29 2.29 -0.35 3.56
C VAL A 29 3.06 -1.47 2.90
N VAL A 30 4.13 -1.94 3.54
CA VAL A 30 4.95 -3.04 3.00
C VAL A 30 4.36 -4.35 3.52
N GLN A 31 3.90 -5.19 2.59
CA GLN A 31 3.50 -6.56 2.93
C GLN A 31 4.72 -7.46 2.88
N ILE A 32 5.00 -8.17 3.97
CA ILE A 32 6.16 -9.05 4.12
C ILE A 32 5.63 -10.45 4.38
N SER A 33 6.00 -11.40 3.53
CA SER A 33 5.73 -12.82 3.81
C SER A 33 6.74 -13.32 4.84
N VAL A 34 6.23 -14.04 5.84
CA VAL A 34 7.01 -14.66 6.92
C VAL A 34 6.58 -16.11 7.11
N TRP A 35 7.43 -16.93 7.71
CA TRP A 35 7.10 -18.32 8.06
C TRP A 35 7.45 -18.65 9.51
N TYR A 36 6.79 -19.66 10.05
CA TYR A 36 6.99 -20.19 11.38
C TYR A 36 7.36 -21.66 11.28
N CYS A 37 8.39 -22.07 12.01
CA CYS A 37 8.89 -23.43 12.00
C CYS A 37 7.86 -24.38 12.63
N ASP A 38 7.52 -25.49 11.98
CA ASP A 38 6.60 -26.48 12.55
C ASP A 38 7.25 -27.26 13.71
N ALA A 39 8.55 -27.53 13.63
CA ALA A 39 9.25 -28.34 14.62
C ALA A 39 9.44 -27.67 15.98
N CYS A 40 9.58 -26.33 16.03
CA CYS A 40 9.79 -25.60 17.29
C CYS A 40 8.91 -24.36 17.46
N HIS A 41 7.98 -24.10 16.52
CA HIS A 41 7.09 -22.94 16.51
C HIS A 41 7.79 -21.57 16.55
N TYR A 42 9.09 -21.55 16.23
CA TYR A 42 9.88 -20.32 16.16
C TYR A 42 9.52 -19.53 14.88
N GLY A 43 9.35 -18.22 15.02
CA GLY A 43 9.15 -17.27 13.94
C GLY A 43 8.76 -15.89 14.50
N PRO A 44 8.57 -14.87 13.65
CA PRO A 44 8.52 -14.93 12.19
C PRO A 44 9.92 -14.99 11.52
N CYS A 45 10.12 -15.92 10.60
CA CYS A 45 11.32 -16.05 9.76
C CYS A 45 11.05 -15.53 8.33
N ASN A 46 12.07 -15.05 7.63
CA ASN A 46 11.92 -14.53 6.27
C ASN A 46 12.08 -15.69 5.26
N PRO A 47 11.06 -16.06 4.47
CA PRO A 47 11.11 -17.19 3.56
C PRO A 47 12.09 -17.00 2.40
N SER A 48 12.49 -15.75 2.10
CA SER A 48 13.44 -15.42 1.04
C SER A 48 14.90 -15.53 1.47
N ILE A 49 15.16 -15.50 2.79
CA ILE A 49 16.52 -15.49 3.36
C ILE A 49 16.75 -16.78 4.17
N ASP A 50 15.77 -17.15 4.99
CA ASP A 50 15.86 -18.26 5.93
C ASP A 50 15.29 -19.54 5.30
N MET A 51 16.16 -20.34 4.68
CA MET A 51 15.80 -21.71 4.25
C MET A 51 15.69 -22.70 5.41
N TYR A 52 16.28 -22.36 6.57
CA TYR A 52 16.31 -23.18 7.78
C TYR A 52 15.90 -22.34 8.99
N CYS A 53 15.25 -22.98 9.96
CA CYS A 53 14.90 -22.34 11.22
C CYS A 53 16.19 -21.94 11.97
N PRO A 54 16.38 -20.67 12.34
CA PRO A 54 17.59 -20.23 13.02
C PRO A 54 17.75 -20.87 14.41
N ASN A 55 16.62 -21.24 15.04
CA ASN A 55 16.56 -21.83 16.38
C ASN A 55 16.91 -23.33 16.39
N CYS A 56 16.21 -24.16 15.62
CA CYS A 56 16.37 -25.63 15.65
C CYS A 56 17.05 -26.23 14.40
N LYS A 57 17.43 -25.40 13.43
CA LYS A 57 18.02 -25.79 12.13
C LYS A 57 17.11 -26.68 11.26
N HIS A 58 15.83 -26.81 11.59
CA HIS A 58 14.85 -27.50 10.76
C HIS A 58 14.70 -26.79 9.40
N GLN A 59 14.77 -27.54 8.31
CA GLN A 59 14.59 -27.00 6.95
C GLN A 59 13.13 -26.61 6.72
N ARG A 60 12.88 -25.43 6.16
CA ARG A 60 11.51 -25.00 5.83
C ARG A 60 10.83 -26.06 4.95
N CYS A 61 9.68 -26.54 5.41
CA CYS A 61 8.91 -27.58 4.74
C CYS A 61 7.46 -27.11 4.50
N GLY A 62 6.65 -27.93 3.82
CA GLY A 62 5.23 -27.61 3.57
C GLY A 62 4.36 -27.57 4.83
N GLY A 63 4.85 -28.10 5.96
CA GLY A 63 4.17 -28.03 7.27
C GLY A 63 4.40 -26.73 8.03
N CYS A 64 5.38 -25.92 7.61
CA CYS A 64 5.66 -24.64 8.24
C CYS A 64 4.57 -23.60 7.89
N THR A 65 3.98 -22.96 8.91
CA THR A 65 2.98 -21.90 8.72
C THR A 65 3.60 -20.72 7.98
N THR A 66 2.93 -20.18 6.96
CA THR A 66 3.37 -18.97 6.25
C THR A 66 2.28 -17.90 6.40
N GLU A 67 2.67 -16.70 6.81
CA GLU A 67 1.77 -15.55 7.00
C GLU A 67 2.26 -14.34 6.22
N VAL A 68 1.38 -13.37 5.98
CA VAL A 68 1.73 -12.08 5.39
C VAL A 68 1.50 -11.00 6.45
N ILE A 69 2.59 -10.44 6.97
CA ILE A 69 2.53 -9.35 7.93
C ILE A 69 2.61 -8.01 7.22
N THR A 70 1.88 -7.05 7.77
CA THR A 70 1.84 -5.69 7.25
C THR A 70 2.78 -4.81 8.08
N GLN A 71 3.89 -4.38 7.49
CA GLN A 71 4.81 -3.43 8.12
C GLN A 71 4.50 -2.01 7.66
N ARG A 72 4.27 -1.11 8.61
CA ARG A 72 4.19 0.32 8.35
C ARG A 72 5.61 0.87 8.37
N SER A 73 6.13 1.30 7.23
CA SER A 73 7.37 2.07 7.18
C SER A 73 7.06 3.49 7.67
N ASP A 74 7.19 3.71 8.98
CA ASP A 74 7.20 5.07 9.55
C ASP A 74 8.63 5.58 9.43
N HIS A 75 8.81 6.54 8.51
CA HIS A 75 10.08 7.25 8.26
C HIS A 75 10.00 8.64 8.86
#